data_AF-A0A2S2QE44-F1
#
_entry.id   AF-A0A2S2QE44-F1
#
_cell.length_a   1.000
_cell.length_b   1.000
_cell.length_c   1.000
_cell.angle_alpha   90.00
_cell.angle_beta   90.00
_cell.angle_gamma   90.00
#
_symmetry.space_group_name_H-M   'P 1'
#
loop_
_entity.id
_entity.type
_entity.pdbx_description
1 polymer ?
#
loop_
_entity_poly.entity_id
_entity_poly.type
_entity_poly.pdbx_seq_one_letter_code
_entity_poly.pdbx_strand_id
1 'polypeptide(L)'
;MQMFIIFLLLVIGAGCKECTIREIEYCLSNDVIEDHCCCQRKYHEVFPYIAHTCYNKSRNCEPTVRDCGVFDRLLACCCHHYLGMKWKNQMSTTGSINGQSENTKNLFVFGLIILIIKSYYNIFIFL
;
A
#
# COMPACT_ATOMS: atom_id res chain seq x y z
N MET A 1 21.94 -9.34 17.23
CA MET A 1 21.30 -8.27 16.43
C MET A 1 21.97 -7.99 15.09
N GLN A 2 23.28 -8.20 14.94
CA GLN A 2 24.03 -7.94 13.69
C GLN A 2 23.69 -8.90 12.53
N MET A 3 23.24 -10.12 12.84
CA MET A 3 22.86 -11.13 11.85
C MET A 3 21.56 -10.79 11.09
N PHE A 4 20.64 -10.05 11.72
CA PHE A 4 19.36 -9.67 11.09
C PHE A 4 19.55 -8.54 10.06
N ILE A 5 20.50 -7.64 10.30
CA ILE A 5 20.86 -6.55 9.38
C ILE A 5 21.56 -7.09 8.12
N ILE A 6 22.42 -8.10 8.27
CA ILE A 6 23.09 -8.75 7.13
C ILE A 6 22.07 -9.50 6.25
N PHE A 7 21.10 -10.18 6.85
CA PHE A 7 20.02 -10.83 6.10
C PHE A 7 19.16 -9.80 5.35
N LEU A 8 18.88 -8.64 5.96
CA LEU A 8 18.13 -7.56 5.32
C LEU A 8 18.92 -6.91 4.16
N LEU A 9 20.25 -6.73 4.30
CA LEU A 9 21.13 -6.21 3.24
C LEU A 9 21.38 -7.23 2.11
N LEU A 10 21.38 -8.53 2.41
CA LEU A 10 21.48 -9.59 1.39
C LEU A 10 20.18 -9.73 0.59
N VAL A 11 19.03 -9.52 1.23
CA VAL A 11 17.70 -9.60 0.59
C VAL A 11 17.34 -8.30 -0.15
N ILE A 12 17.89 -7.15 0.27
CA ILE A 12 17.69 -5.86 -0.38
C ILE A 12 18.99 -5.44 -1.08
N GLY A 13 19.21 -5.93 -2.29
CA GLY A 13 19.82 -5.08 -3.32
C GLY A 13 21.33 -5.11 -3.51
N ALA A 14 22.06 -6.16 -3.10
CA ALA A 14 23.37 -6.43 -3.70
C ALA A 14 23.19 -7.04 -5.11
N GLY A 15 22.81 -6.22 -6.11
CA GLY A 15 22.72 -6.68 -7.52
C GLY A 15 21.52 -6.16 -8.34
N CYS A 16 20.71 -5.26 -7.78
CA CYS A 16 19.71 -4.56 -8.58
C CYS A 16 20.41 -3.54 -9.49
N LYS A 17 20.33 -3.74 -10.80
CA LYS A 17 20.75 -2.75 -11.81
C LYS A 17 19.71 -1.64 -11.88
N GLU A 18 20.10 -0.50 -12.43
CA GLU A 18 19.16 0.57 -12.74
C GLU A 18 18.09 0.07 -13.71
N CYS A 19 16.84 0.43 -13.45
CA CYS A 19 15.71 0.05 -14.29
C CYS A 19 15.78 0.76 -15.62
N THR A 20 15.65 0.01 -16.71
CA THR A 20 15.47 0.58 -18.04
C THR A 20 14.06 1.18 -18.18
N ILE A 21 13.89 2.10 -19.13
CA ILE A 21 12.60 2.73 -19.42
C ILE A 21 11.50 1.68 -19.67
N ARG A 22 11.81 0.60 -20.40
CA ARG A 22 10.87 -0.49 -20.68
C ARG A 22 10.46 -1.26 -19.42
N GLU A 23 11.39 -1.49 -18.50
CA GLU A 23 11.10 -2.16 -17.22
C GLU A 23 10.19 -1.27 -16.36
N ILE A 24 10.39 0.05 -16.40
CA ILE A 24 9.52 1.03 -15.72
C ILE A 24 8.12 1.04 -16.34
N GLU A 25 8.03 1.10 -17.67
CA GLU A 25 6.75 1.05 -18.40
C GLU A 25 5.97 -0.23 -18.09
N TYR A 26 6.65 -1.37 -18.09
CA TYR A 26 6.10 -2.66 -17.68
C TYR A 26 5.57 -2.61 -16.24
N CYS A 27 6.36 -2.09 -15.29
CA CYS A 27 5.92 -1.98 -13.89
C CYS A 27 4.69 -1.07 -13.72
N LEU A 28 4.45 -0.13 -14.64
CA LEU A 28 3.32 0.80 -14.56
C LEU A 28 2.09 0.32 -15.37
N SER A 29 2.24 -0.73 -16.18
CA SER A 29 1.20 -1.34 -17.01
C SER A 29 0.36 -2.36 -16.23
N ASN A 30 -0.64 -2.97 -16.89
CA ASN A 30 -1.40 -4.08 -16.31
C ASN A 30 -0.65 -5.41 -16.40
N ASP A 31 0.40 -5.51 -17.20
CA ASP A 31 1.15 -6.75 -17.43
C ASP A 31 1.81 -7.24 -16.15
N VAL A 32 2.29 -6.32 -15.30
CA VAL A 32 2.84 -6.66 -13.97
C VAL A 32 1.79 -7.35 -13.07
N ILE A 33 0.51 -7.00 -13.22
CA ILE A 33 -0.59 -7.59 -12.44
C ILE A 33 -0.93 -8.97 -13.02
N GLU A 34 -0.95 -9.10 -14.35
CA GLU A 34 -1.17 -10.40 -15.00
C GLU A 34 -0.08 -11.41 -14.64
N ASP A 35 1.18 -10.96 -14.64
CA ASP A 35 2.32 -11.79 -14.29
C ASP A 35 2.37 -12.10 -12.79
N HIS A 36 1.96 -11.16 -11.92
CA HIS A 36 1.73 -11.43 -10.50
C HIS A 36 0.72 -12.57 -10.30
N CYS A 37 -0.45 -12.48 -10.95
CA CYS A 37 -1.48 -13.50 -10.82
C CYS A 37 -1.03 -14.84 -11.40
N CYS A 38 -0.19 -14.85 -12.45
CA CYS A 38 0.34 -16.07 -13.05
C CYS A 38 1.44 -16.73 -12.20
N CYS A 39 2.43 -15.95 -11.77
CA CYS A 39 3.65 -16.46 -11.13
C CYS A 39 3.51 -16.64 -9.63
N GLN A 40 2.89 -15.67 -8.94
CA GLN A 40 2.77 -15.71 -7.48
C GLN A 40 1.46 -16.39 -7.05
N ARG A 41 0.43 -16.41 -7.90
CA ARG A 41 -0.82 -17.18 -7.74
C ARG A 41 -1.52 -16.96 -6.40
N LYS A 42 -1.33 -15.80 -5.79
CA LYS A 42 -1.85 -15.53 -4.46
C LYS A 42 -3.24 -14.91 -4.57
N TYR A 43 -4.24 -15.72 -4.23
CA TYR A 43 -5.67 -15.40 -4.38
C TYR A 43 -6.15 -14.20 -3.55
N HIS A 44 -5.45 -13.88 -2.46
CA HIS A 44 -5.79 -12.78 -1.54
C HIS A 44 -4.58 -11.91 -1.25
N GLU A 45 -4.05 -11.30 -2.31
CA GLU A 45 -2.99 -10.32 -2.14
C GLU A 45 -3.41 -8.98 -2.69
N VAL A 46 -3.50 -8.03 -1.76
CA VAL A 46 -3.37 -6.63 -2.12
C VAL A 46 -1.89 -6.49 -2.47
N PHE A 47 -1.57 -6.65 -3.75
CA PHE A 47 -0.36 -6.03 -4.28
C PHE A 47 -0.34 -4.63 -3.67
N PRO A 48 0.61 -4.26 -2.80
CA PRO A 48 0.32 -3.41 -1.62
C PRO A 48 -0.21 -2.01 -1.93
N TYR A 49 -0.16 -1.62 -3.21
CA TYR A 49 -0.55 -0.34 -3.75
C TYR A 49 -1.61 -0.42 -4.85
N ILE A 50 -2.09 -1.61 -5.22
CA ILE A 50 -3.02 -1.81 -6.34
C ILE A 50 -4.05 -2.87 -5.99
N ALA A 51 -5.29 -2.41 -5.81
CA ALA A 51 -6.44 -3.31 -5.73
C ALA A 51 -6.66 -3.97 -7.10
N HIS A 52 -6.62 -5.30 -7.15
CA HIS A 52 -6.89 -6.09 -8.34
C HIS A 52 -7.47 -7.46 -7.93
N THR A 53 -8.11 -8.14 -8.88
CA THR A 53 -8.63 -9.49 -8.69
C THR A 53 -7.82 -10.45 -9.55
N CYS A 54 -7.17 -11.42 -8.92
CA CYS A 54 -6.55 -12.51 -9.67
C CYS A 54 -7.60 -13.55 -10.08
N TYR A 55 -7.87 -13.63 -11.37
CA TYR A 55 -8.57 -14.77 -11.93
C TYR A 55 -7.58 -15.94 -12.04
N ASN A 56 -7.99 -17.11 -11.55
CA ASN A 56 -7.19 -18.33 -11.63
C ASN A 56 -7.01 -18.73 -13.11
N LYS A 57 -5.99 -18.19 -13.77
CA LYS A 57 -5.57 -18.66 -15.10
C LYS A 57 -5.10 -20.12 -14.93
N SER A 58 -5.34 -20.95 -15.95
CA SER A 58 -4.95 -22.37 -15.96
C SER A 58 -3.49 -22.56 -15.51
N ARG A 59 -3.14 -23.76 -15.02
CA ARG A 59 -1.79 -24.10 -14.50
C ARG A 59 -0.64 -23.76 -15.47
N ASN A 60 -0.95 -23.58 -16.75
CA ASN A 60 -0.05 -23.29 -17.87
C ASN A 60 -0.04 -21.80 -18.25
N CYS A 61 -0.22 -20.88 -17.31
CA CYS A 61 -0.08 -19.46 -17.61
C CYS A 61 1.38 -19.15 -17.99
N GLU A 62 1.57 -18.32 -19.02
CA GLU A 62 2.87 -17.85 -19.46
C GLU A 62 3.01 -16.37 -19.08
N PRO A 63 4.04 -15.99 -18.29
CA PRO A 63 4.23 -14.60 -17.93
C PRO A 63 4.68 -13.79 -19.15
N THR A 64 4.18 -12.56 -19.23
CA THR A 64 4.56 -11.57 -20.24
C THR A 64 6.06 -11.30 -20.20
N VAL A 65 6.62 -11.21 -19.00
CA VAL A 65 8.07 -11.27 -18.81
C VAL A 65 8.49 -12.73 -18.81
N ARG A 66 9.09 -13.17 -19.92
CA ARG A 66 9.89 -14.40 -20.13
C ARG A 66 9.62 -15.58 -19.17
N ASP A 67 10.01 -15.43 -17.90
CA ASP A 67 9.78 -16.39 -16.85
C ASP A 67 9.52 -15.72 -15.49
N CYS A 68 8.95 -16.49 -14.55
CA CYS A 68 8.60 -16.00 -13.22
C CYS A 68 9.81 -15.57 -12.37
N GLY A 69 11.02 -16.06 -12.65
CA GLY A 69 12.22 -15.60 -11.97
C GLY A 69 12.62 -14.18 -12.40
N VAL A 70 12.45 -13.85 -13.68
CA VAL A 70 12.60 -12.48 -14.19
C VAL A 70 11.55 -11.56 -13.60
N PHE A 71 10.29 -12.03 -13.51
CA PHE A 71 9.22 -11.29 -12.83
C PHE A 71 9.58 -10.96 -11.39
N ASP A 72 9.97 -11.95 -10.57
CA ASP A 72 10.27 -11.73 -9.15
C ASP A 72 11.45 -10.76 -8.97
N ARG A 73 12.46 -10.83 -9.85
CA ARG A 73 13.57 -9.87 -9.86
C ARG A 73 13.09 -8.46 -10.19
N LEU A 74 12.29 -8.29 -11.24
CA LEU A 74 11.77 -6.97 -11.64
C LEU A 74 10.86 -6.40 -10.56
N LEU A 75 10.04 -7.23 -9.94
CA LEU A 75 9.17 -6.83 -8.85
C LEU A 75 9.98 -6.30 -7.66
N ALA A 76 10.96 -7.08 -7.19
CA ALA A 76 11.81 -6.74 -6.05
C ALA A 76 12.72 -5.52 -6.31
N CYS A 77 13.36 -5.47 -7.47
CA CYS A 77 14.35 -4.44 -7.79
C CYS A 77 13.75 -3.15 -8.38
N CYS A 78 12.58 -3.24 -9.04
CA CYS A 78 12.05 -2.15 -9.85
C CYS A 78 10.61 -1.77 -9.47
N CYS A 79 9.67 -2.70 -9.61
CA CYS A 79 8.26 -2.34 -9.63
C CYS A 79 7.73 -1.83 -8.30
N HIS A 80 8.23 -2.34 -7.16
CA HIS A 80 7.84 -1.82 -5.84
C HIS A 80 8.07 -0.31 -5.69
N HIS A 81 9.19 0.21 -6.20
CA HIS A 81 9.52 1.62 -6.12
C HIS A 81 8.53 2.47 -6.95
N TYR A 82 8.36 2.15 -8.25
CA TYR A 82 7.54 2.94 -9.14
C TYR A 82 6.04 2.84 -8.84
N LEU A 83 5.55 1.66 -8.45
CA LEU A 83 4.15 1.46 -8.08
C LEU A 83 3.81 2.16 -6.76
N GLY A 84 4.71 2.13 -5.79
CA GLY A 84 4.57 2.91 -4.55
C GLY A 84 4.50 4.42 -4.81
N MET A 85 5.34 4.94 -5.71
CA MET A 85 5.29 6.35 -6.12
C MET A 85 3.97 6.71 -6.84
N LYS A 86 3.53 5.88 -7.79
CA LYS A 86 2.27 6.08 -8.53
C LYS A 86 1.10 6.21 -7.56
N TRP A 87 0.99 5.27 -6.62
CA TRP A 87 -0.05 5.26 -5.61
C TRP A 87 0.03 6.46 -4.66
N LYS A 88 1.23 6.80 -4.17
CA LYS A 88 1.44 7.99 -3.33
C LYS A 88 0.94 9.25 -4.04
N ASN A 89 1.22 9.41 -5.32
CA ASN A 89 0.77 10.55 -6.10
C ASN A 89 -0.76 10.59 -6.22
N GLN A 90 -1.41 9.44 -6.49
CA GLN A 90 -2.88 9.34 -6.58
C GLN A 90 -3.59 9.66 -5.25
N MET A 91 -3.00 9.24 -4.13
CA MET A 91 -3.55 9.56 -2.79
C MET A 91 -3.36 11.03 -2.44
N SER A 92 -2.25 11.63 -2.87
CA SER A 92 -1.94 13.05 -2.60
C SER A 92 -2.86 14.00 -3.38
N THR A 93 -3.26 13.67 -4.62
CA THR A 93 -4.23 14.48 -5.39
C THR A 93 -5.65 14.42 -4.84
N THR A 94 -5.98 13.39 -4.05
CA THR A 94 -7.31 13.25 -3.42
C THR A 94 -7.46 14.12 -2.16
N GLY A 95 -6.35 14.70 -1.66
CA GLY A 95 -6.32 15.59 -0.49
C GLY A 95 -6.58 17.07 -0.77
N SER A 96 -6.79 17.48 -2.03
CA SER A 96 -7.16 18.86 -2.37
C SER A 96 -8.66 18.99 -2.62
N ILE A 97 -9.47 18.65 -1.61
CA ILE A 97 -10.85 19.13 -1.56
C ILE A 97 -10.77 20.62 -1.19
N ASN A 98 -10.97 21.48 -2.18
CA ASN A 98 -11.52 22.80 -1.95
C ASN A 98 -12.88 22.63 -1.24
N GLY A 99 -12.86 22.65 0.09
CA GLY A 99 -14.02 22.51 0.96
C GLY A 99 -13.95 23.56 2.06
N GLN A 100 -14.15 24.82 1.71
CA GLN A 100 -14.76 25.74 2.66
C GLN A 100 -16.16 25.19 2.98
N SER A 101 -16.45 24.89 4.24
CA SER A 101 -17.66 25.38 4.93
C SER A 101 -17.97 24.57 6.20
N GLU A 102 -17.82 25.25 7.34
CA GLU A 102 -18.58 25.16 8.59
C GLU A 102 -19.15 23.81 9.05
N ASN A 103 -18.48 23.15 10.03
CA ASN A 103 -19.18 22.58 11.21
C ASN A 103 -18.25 22.15 12.38
N THR A 104 -17.39 23.05 12.86
CA THR A 104 -16.54 22.79 14.06
C THR A 104 -17.24 23.06 15.40
N LYS A 105 -18.52 23.46 15.41
CA LYS A 105 -19.25 23.81 16.65
C LYS A 105 -19.71 22.60 17.46
N ASN A 106 -19.93 21.44 16.82
CA ASN A 106 -20.50 20.27 17.51
C ASN A 106 -19.50 19.55 18.42
N LEU A 107 -18.20 19.55 18.10
CA LEU A 107 -17.19 18.84 18.91
C LEU A 107 -17.00 19.47 20.30
N PHE A 108 -17.13 20.80 20.41
CA PHE A 108 -17.01 21.52 21.68
C PHE A 108 -18.21 21.25 22.61
N VAL A 109 -19.42 21.11 22.04
CA VAL A 109 -20.64 20.84 22.82
C VAL A 109 -20.59 19.46 23.47
N PHE A 110 -20.13 18.43 22.75
CA PHE A 110 -19.97 17.10 23.34
C PHE A 110 -18.96 17.08 24.49
N GLY A 111 -17.86 17.82 24.38
CA GLY A 111 -16.87 17.96 25.45
C GLY A 111 -17.45 18.58 26.73
N LEU A 112 -18.25 19.64 26.60
CA LEU A 112 -18.89 20.30 27.74
C LEU A 112 -19.94 19.40 28.41
N ILE A 113 -20.72 18.63 27.64
CA ILE A 113 -21.73 17.70 28.18
C ILE A 113 -21.04 16.61 29.03
N ILE A 114 -19.93 16.04 28.58
CA ILE A 114 -19.20 15.00 29.32
C ILE A 114 -18.65 15.56 30.64
N LEU A 115 -18.14 16.80 30.65
CA LEU A 115 -17.63 17.44 31.87
C LEU A 115 -18.76 17.71 32.89
N ILE A 116 -19.92 18.16 32.43
CA ILE A 116 -21.09 18.38 33.30
C ILE A 116 -21.54 17.05 33.91
N ILE A 117 -21.67 15.98 33.11
CA ILE A 117 -22.03 14.65 33.60
C ILE A 117 -21.04 14.17 34.66
N LYS A 118 -19.73 14.29 34.40
CA LYS A 118 -18.69 13.91 35.37
C LYS A 118 -18.75 14.72 36.66
N SER A 119 -19.09 16.02 36.58
CA SER A 119 -19.30 16.88 37.76
C SER A 119 -20.48 16.39 38.61
N TYR A 120 -21.63 16.10 37.99
CA TYR A 120 -22.80 15.56 38.70
C TYR A 120 -22.52 14.22 39.38
N TYR A 121 -21.83 13.28 38.71
CA TYR A 121 -21.44 12.01 39.31
C TYR A 121 -20.46 12.19 40.48
N ASN A 122 -19.52 13.14 40.39
CA ASN A 122 -18.60 13.42 41.50
C ASN A 122 -19.30 14.07 42.70
N ILE A 123 -20.26 14.96 42.46
CA ILE A 123 -21.08 15.57 43.52
C ILE A 123 -21.97 14.51 44.19
N PHE A 124 -22.59 13.62 43.43
CA PHE A 124 -23.46 12.56 43.96
C PHE A 124 -22.70 11.51 44.78
N ILE A 125 -21.42 11.25 44.48
CA ILE A 125 -20.57 10.36 45.30
C ILE A 125 -20.18 11.00 46.65
N PHE A 126 -20.25 12.33 46.77
CA PHE A 126 -19.81 13.06 47.96
C PHE A 126 -20.95 13.52 48.89
N LEU A 127 -22.21 13.15 48.59
CA LEU A 127 -23.41 13.37 49.41
C LEU A 127 -23.93 12.03 49.94
#